data_AF-A0A0F6Q2N6-F1
#
_entry.id   AF-A0A0F6Q2N6-F1
#
_cell.length_a   1.000
_cell.length_b   1.000
_cell.length_c   1.000
_cell.angle_alpha   90.00
_cell.angle_beta   90.00
_cell.angle_gamma   90.00
#
_symmetry.space_group_name_H-M   'P 1'
#
loop_
_entity.id
_entity.type
_entity.pdbx_description
1 polymer ?
#
loop_
_entity_poly.entity_id
_entity_poly.type
_entity_poly.pdbx_seq_one_letter_code
_entity_poly.pdbx_strand_id
1 'polypeptide(L)'
;KTWPEAKAWVAERAGKEQQVEHTTGVLRQFLVEPFVPHPQDTEYYININSVRDGDWILFTHEGGVDVGDVDAKAEKLLIPVDLAEYPSNEEIAATLLKNVPEGVHNVLVDFITRLYAVYVDCQFTYLEITPLVV
;
A
#
# COMPACT_ATOMS: atom_id res chain seq x y z
N LYS A 1 -14.19 -0.51 -17.55
CA LYS A 1 -14.04 -0.87 -18.98
C LYS A 1 -14.30 -2.36 -19.13
N THR A 2 -14.95 -2.78 -20.21
CA THR A 2 -15.04 -4.20 -20.57
C THR A 2 -13.69 -4.71 -21.06
N TRP A 3 -13.51 -6.03 -21.15
CA TRP A 3 -12.26 -6.61 -21.67
C TRP A 3 -11.91 -6.14 -23.10
N PRO A 4 -12.84 -6.12 -24.08
CA PRO A 4 -12.55 -5.57 -25.41
C PRO A 4 -12.06 -4.12 -25.38
N GLU A 5 -12.64 -3.28 -24.53
CA GLU A 5 -12.23 -1.88 -24.36
C GLU A 5 -10.83 -1.77 -23.73
N ALA A 6 -10.52 -2.58 -22.72
CA ALA A 6 -9.19 -2.63 -22.10
C ALA A 6 -8.13 -3.09 -23.11
N LYS A 7 -8.43 -4.12 -23.90
CA LYS A 7 -7.54 -4.63 -24.95
C LYS A 7 -7.25 -3.57 -26.02
N ALA A 8 -8.28 -2.83 -26.47
CA ALA A 8 -8.10 -1.73 -27.40
C ALA A 8 -7.22 -0.61 -26.80
N TRP A 9 -7.49 -0.23 -25.54
CA TRP A 9 -6.70 0.77 -24.82
C TRP A 9 -5.21 0.40 -24.70
N VAL A 10 -4.92 -0.88 -24.45
CA VAL A 10 -3.54 -1.41 -24.42
C VAL A 10 -2.91 -1.36 -25.81
N ALA A 11 -3.62 -1.83 -26.85
CA ALA A 11 -3.10 -1.86 -28.22
C ALA A 11 -2.76 -0.45 -28.76
N GLU A 12 -3.49 0.57 -28.34
CA GLU A 12 -3.20 1.96 -28.67
C GLU A 12 -1.90 2.49 -28.06
N ARG A 13 -1.35 1.86 -27.02
CA ARG A 13 -0.19 2.36 -26.24
C ARG A 13 1.02 1.43 -26.29
N ALA A 14 0.78 0.13 -26.40
CA ALA A 14 1.84 -0.87 -26.46
C ALA A 14 2.82 -0.60 -27.61
N GLY A 15 4.12 -0.67 -27.30
CA GLY A 15 5.20 -0.46 -28.26
C GLY A 15 5.41 1.00 -28.69
N LYS A 16 4.59 1.95 -28.22
CA LYS A 16 4.81 3.38 -28.47
C LYS A 16 5.75 3.97 -27.43
N GLU A 17 6.54 4.95 -27.88
CA GLU A 17 7.45 5.68 -27.00
C GLU A 17 6.66 6.56 -26.02
N GLN A 18 7.07 6.53 -24.76
CA GLN A 18 6.54 7.33 -23.66
C GLN A 18 7.71 7.96 -22.91
N GLN A 19 7.53 9.20 -22.47
CA GLN A 19 8.47 9.90 -21.61
C GLN A 19 7.89 9.98 -20.21
N VAL A 20 8.61 9.43 -19.23
CA VAL A 20 8.33 9.57 -17.80
C VAL A 20 9.46 10.39 -17.20
N GLU A 21 9.15 11.62 -16.83
CA GLU A 21 10.12 12.63 -16.42
C GLU A 21 11.26 12.79 -17.43
N HIS A 22 12.46 12.34 -17.08
CA HIS A 22 13.68 12.43 -17.87
C HIS A 22 14.02 11.14 -18.63
N THR A 23 13.22 10.08 -18.46
CA THR A 23 13.46 8.76 -19.06
C THR A 23 12.45 8.49 -20.18
N THR A 24 12.98 8.05 -21.33
CA THR A 24 12.17 7.70 -22.51
C THR A 24 12.30 6.21 -22.81
N GLY A 25 11.17 5.54 -23.06
CA GLY A 25 11.13 4.11 -23.37
C GLY A 25 9.80 3.69 -23.99
N VAL A 26 9.62 2.39 -24.19
CA VAL A 26 8.38 1.83 -24.77
C VAL A 26 7.66 0.95 -23.76
N LEU A 27 6.33 1.06 -23.70
CA LEU A 27 5.50 0.21 -22.84
C LEU A 27 5.32 -1.17 -23.49
N ARG A 28 5.83 -2.23 -22.86
CA ARG A 28 5.77 -3.62 -23.37
C ARG A 28 4.97 -4.58 -22.49
N GLN A 29 4.72 -4.19 -21.25
CA GLN A 29 4.05 -5.01 -20.24
C GLN A 29 2.89 -4.20 -19.67
N PHE A 30 1.74 -4.84 -19.56
CA PHE A 30 0.52 -4.25 -19.03
C PHE A 30 -0.11 -5.26 -18.08
N LEU A 31 -0.65 -4.77 -16.97
CA LEU A 31 -1.45 -5.55 -16.03
C LEU A 31 -2.91 -5.12 -16.19
N VAL A 32 -3.83 -6.08 -16.26
CA VAL A 32 -5.28 -5.81 -16.34
C VAL A 32 -5.95 -6.55 -15.20
N GLU A 33 -6.62 -5.79 -14.35
CA GLU A 33 -7.28 -6.30 -13.15
C GLU A 33 -8.77 -5.96 -13.17
N PRO A 34 -9.61 -6.69 -12.40
CA PRO A 34 -11.00 -6.32 -12.20
C PRO A 34 -11.12 -4.91 -11.63
N PHE A 35 -12.09 -4.14 -12.13
CA PHE A 35 -12.41 -2.86 -11.52
C PHE A 35 -13.11 -3.11 -10.18
N VAL A 36 -12.61 -2.48 -9.12
CA VAL A 36 -13.20 -2.52 -7.77
C VAL A 36 -13.89 -1.17 -7.54
N PRO A 37 -15.23 -1.06 -7.65
CA PRO A 37 -15.92 0.19 -7.36
C PRO A 37 -15.94 0.43 -5.86
N HIS A 38 -15.42 1.58 -5.43
CA HIS A 38 -15.35 1.97 -4.03
C HIS A 38 -15.36 3.50 -3.91
N PRO A 39 -15.84 4.06 -2.78
CA PRO A 39 -15.75 5.49 -2.53
C PRO A 39 -14.34 5.87 -2.02
N GLN A 40 -13.96 7.14 -2.16
CA GLN A 40 -12.61 7.60 -1.83
C GLN A 40 -12.23 7.44 -0.34
N ASP A 41 -13.22 7.51 0.56
CA ASP A 41 -13.04 7.34 2.00
C ASP A 41 -12.79 5.87 2.43
N THR A 42 -12.72 4.95 1.48
CA THR A 42 -12.29 3.55 1.67
C THR A 42 -10.88 3.27 1.14
N GLU A 43 -10.18 4.28 0.63
CA GLU A 43 -8.78 4.18 0.20
C GLU A 43 -7.84 4.50 1.36
N TYR A 44 -6.98 3.54 1.70
CA TYR A 44 -5.94 3.65 2.72
C TYR A 44 -4.55 3.57 2.08
N TYR A 45 -3.54 3.97 2.84
CA TYR A 45 -2.13 3.82 2.50
C TYR A 45 -1.46 2.94 3.54
N ILE A 46 -0.63 1.99 3.08
CA ILE A 46 0.28 1.25 3.94
C ILE A 46 1.64 1.10 3.28
N ASN A 47 2.68 1.30 4.08
CA ASN A 47 4.06 1.01 3.69
C ASN A 47 4.77 0.28 4.83
N ILE A 48 5.63 -0.66 4.45
CA ILE A 48 6.55 -1.36 5.34
C ILE A 48 7.96 -1.22 4.76
N ASN A 49 8.89 -0.63 5.51
CA ASN A 49 10.26 -0.46 5.06
C ASN A 49 11.29 -0.74 6.16
N SER A 50 12.35 -1.44 5.81
CA SER A 50 13.40 -1.78 6.76
C SER A 50 14.30 -0.60 7.07
N VAL A 51 14.68 -0.50 8.33
CA VAL A 51 15.78 0.32 8.84
C VAL A 51 16.71 -0.55 9.66
N ARG A 52 17.78 0.04 10.21
CA ARG A 52 18.76 -0.71 11.01
C ARG A 52 18.14 -1.35 12.26
N ASP A 53 17.23 -0.62 12.91
CA ASP A 53 16.72 -0.97 14.23
C ASP A 53 15.41 -1.78 14.17
N GLY A 54 14.92 -2.10 12.97
CA GLY A 54 13.67 -2.82 12.76
C GLY A 54 13.00 -2.43 11.44
N ASP A 55 11.69 -2.61 11.37
CA ASP A 55 10.87 -2.29 10.21
C ASP A 55 9.82 -1.25 10.58
N TRP A 56 9.77 -0.15 9.82
CA TRP A 56 8.70 0.83 9.99
C TRP A 56 7.44 0.35 9.28
N ILE A 57 6.31 0.46 9.95
CA ILE A 57 4.98 0.42 9.34
C ILE A 57 4.44 1.84 9.33
N LEU A 58 4.16 2.36 8.13
CA LEU A 58 3.50 3.64 7.89
C LEU A 58 2.06 3.37 7.47
N PHE A 59 1.11 4.09 8.06
CA PHE A 59 -0.31 3.96 7.73
C PHE A 59 -1.01 5.32 7.68
N THR A 60 -1.87 5.55 6.68
CA THR A 60 -2.82 6.67 6.70
C THR A 60 -4.18 6.31 6.10
N HIS A 61 -5.22 6.94 6.64
CA HIS A 61 -6.60 6.90 6.17
C HIS A 61 -6.87 7.74 4.91
N GLU A 62 -5.87 8.51 4.44
CA GLU A 62 -5.94 9.30 3.21
C GLU A 62 -5.18 8.59 2.07
N GLY A 63 -5.65 7.42 1.63
CA GLY A 63 -5.00 6.68 0.53
C GLY A 63 -5.18 7.30 -0.86
N GLY A 64 -4.72 6.55 -1.87
CA GLY A 64 -4.97 6.88 -3.27
C GLY A 64 -3.92 7.77 -3.93
N VAL A 65 -4.24 8.23 -5.15
CA VAL A 65 -3.31 9.00 -6.00
C VAL A 65 -2.94 10.37 -5.40
N ASP A 66 -3.81 10.93 -4.55
CA ASP A 66 -3.68 12.27 -3.97
C ASP A 66 -3.09 12.27 -2.53
N VAL A 67 -2.49 11.15 -2.09
CA VAL A 67 -1.94 11.01 -0.72
C VAL A 67 -0.93 12.11 -0.37
N GLY A 68 -0.13 12.57 -1.33
CA GLY A 68 0.87 13.64 -1.16
C GLY A 68 2.10 13.18 -0.37
N ASP A 69 2.59 14.03 0.54
CA ASP A 69 3.73 13.73 1.42
C ASP A 69 3.33 12.74 2.53
N VAL A 70 3.44 11.45 2.21
CA VAL A 70 3.07 10.34 3.10
C VAL A 70 3.91 10.33 4.37
N ASP A 71 5.17 10.76 4.30
CA ASP A 71 6.09 10.71 5.44
C ASP A 71 5.70 11.69 6.54
N ALA A 72 5.10 12.83 6.17
CA ALA A 72 4.59 13.83 7.09
C ALA A 72 3.20 13.48 7.65
N LYS A 73 2.39 12.73 6.90
CA LYS A 73 0.99 12.44 7.23
C LYS A 73 0.77 11.10 7.93
N ALA A 74 1.57 10.09 7.61
CA ALA A 74 1.34 8.74 8.06
C ALA A 74 1.67 8.55 9.54
N GLU A 75 0.83 7.78 10.21
CA GLU A 75 1.15 7.22 11.51
C GLU A 75 2.25 6.18 11.34
N LYS A 76 3.19 6.14 12.29
CA LYS A 76 4.39 5.29 12.21
C LYS A 76 4.51 4.40 13.43
N LEU A 77 4.76 3.11 13.19
CA LEU A 77 5.04 2.12 14.22
C LEU A 77 6.31 1.37 13.83
N LEU A 78 7.34 1.38 14.68
CA LEU A 78 8.55 0.60 14.47
C LEU A 78 8.33 -0.79 15.06
N ILE A 79 8.42 -1.82 14.23
CA ILE A 79 8.55 -3.20 14.71
C ILE A 79 10.05 -3.45 14.95
N PRO A 80 10.49 -3.69 16.19
CA PRO A 80 11.90 -3.89 16.49
C PRO A 80 12.42 -5.20 15.92
N VAL A 81 13.75 -5.28 15.73
CA VAL A 81 14.41 -6.54 15.32
C VAL A 81 14.13 -7.68 16.29
N ASP A 82 14.06 -7.40 17.59
CA ASP A 82 13.67 -8.39 18.59
C ASP A 82 12.15 -8.55 18.62
N LEU A 83 11.64 -9.59 17.96
CA LEU A 83 10.21 -9.89 17.89
C LEU A 83 9.60 -10.31 19.24
N ALA A 84 10.40 -10.49 20.30
CA ALA A 84 9.85 -10.58 21.65
C ALA A 84 9.16 -9.28 22.09
N GLU A 85 9.52 -8.16 21.46
CA GLU A 85 8.93 -6.83 21.65
C GLU A 85 7.89 -6.49 20.56
N TYR A 86 7.36 -7.48 19.84
CA TYR A 86 6.32 -7.27 18.83
C TYR A 86 5.05 -6.68 19.48
N PRO A 87 4.48 -5.58 18.95
CA PRO A 87 3.36 -4.88 19.56
C PRO A 87 2.08 -5.72 19.55
N SER A 88 1.24 -5.52 20.56
CA SER A 88 -0.09 -6.14 20.61
C SER A 88 -1.01 -5.58 19.53
N ASN A 89 -2.10 -6.30 19.23
CA ASN A 89 -3.13 -5.82 18.30
C ASN A 89 -3.74 -4.49 18.75
N GLU A 90 -3.89 -4.28 20.06
CA GLU A 90 -4.37 -3.03 20.65
C GLU A 90 -3.37 -1.89 20.43
N GLU A 91 -2.07 -2.15 20.59
CA GLU A 91 -1.02 -1.16 20.35
C GLU A 91 -0.92 -0.77 18.86
N ILE A 92 -1.06 -1.75 17.96
CA ILE A 92 -1.12 -1.51 16.50
C ILE A 92 -2.32 -0.61 16.17
N ALA A 93 -3.51 -0.94 16.66
CA ALA A 93 -4.72 -0.15 16.40
C ALA A 93 -4.61 1.27 16.98
N ALA A 94 -4.16 1.40 18.23
CA ALA A 94 -4.04 2.68 18.91
C ALA A 94 -3.00 3.61 18.23
N THR A 95 -1.95 3.03 17.65
CA THR A 95 -0.88 3.81 16.99
C THR A 95 -1.24 4.14 15.55
N LEU A 96 -1.58 3.13 14.73
CA LEU A 96 -1.71 3.30 13.28
C LEU A 96 -3.11 3.73 12.84
N LEU A 97 -4.16 3.37 13.60
CA LEU A 97 -5.55 3.47 13.15
C LEU A 97 -6.34 4.59 13.86
N LYS A 98 -5.66 5.52 14.53
CA LYS A 98 -6.30 6.56 15.36
C LYS A 98 -7.28 7.48 14.61
N ASN A 99 -7.08 7.64 13.29
CA ASN A 99 -7.94 8.45 12.41
C ASN A 99 -8.88 7.59 11.55
N VAL A 100 -8.90 6.27 11.78
CA VAL A 100 -9.74 5.32 11.04
C VAL A 100 -11.00 5.02 11.85
N PRO A 101 -12.19 4.86 11.22
CA PRO A 101 -13.40 4.44 11.93
C PRO A 101 -13.22 3.07 12.64
N GLU A 102 -13.59 2.99 13.91
CA GLU A 102 -13.43 1.77 14.73
C GLU A 102 -14.07 0.51 14.11
N GLY A 103 -15.14 0.68 13.33
CA GLY A 103 -15.86 -0.41 12.67
C GLY A 103 -15.01 -1.26 11.72
N VAL A 104 -13.88 -0.74 11.24
CA VAL A 104 -12.95 -1.46 10.34
C VAL A 104 -11.60 -1.81 10.99
N HIS A 105 -11.39 -1.48 12.26
CA HIS A 105 -10.09 -1.71 12.92
C HIS A 105 -9.71 -3.19 12.93
N ASN A 106 -10.65 -4.09 13.25
CA ASN A 106 -10.36 -5.52 13.34
C ASN A 106 -9.83 -6.11 12.03
N VAL A 107 -10.40 -5.72 10.89
CA VAL A 107 -9.96 -6.22 9.57
C VAL A 107 -8.61 -5.61 9.17
N LEU A 108 -8.39 -4.33 9.49
CA LEU A 108 -7.12 -3.67 9.21
C LEU A 108 -5.98 -4.21 10.07
N VAL A 109 -6.20 -4.48 11.35
CA VAL A 109 -5.19 -5.10 12.22
C VAL A 109 -4.84 -6.51 11.73
N ASP A 110 -5.84 -7.34 11.39
CA ASP A 110 -5.58 -8.67 10.81
C ASP A 110 -4.81 -8.57 9.48
N PHE A 111 -5.15 -7.59 8.64
CA PHE A 111 -4.43 -7.36 7.38
C PHE A 111 -2.98 -6.90 7.61
N ILE A 112 -2.75 -5.88 8.45
CA ILE A 112 -1.42 -5.33 8.75
C ILE A 112 -0.51 -6.41 9.32
N THR A 113 -0.99 -7.18 10.29
CA THR A 113 -0.21 -8.24 10.95
C THR A 113 0.16 -9.37 9.98
N ARG A 114 -0.77 -9.80 9.12
CA ARG A 114 -0.50 -10.81 8.08
C ARG A 114 0.39 -10.27 6.98
N LEU A 115 0.24 -9.01 6.57
CA LEU A 115 1.09 -8.39 5.58
C LEU A 115 2.53 -8.29 6.09
N TYR A 116 2.73 -7.95 7.36
CA TYR A 116 4.04 -7.95 7.99
C TYR A 116 4.65 -9.36 8.06
N ALA A 117 3.85 -10.39 8.37
CA ALA A 117 4.33 -11.76 8.31
C ALA A 117 4.83 -12.14 6.90
N VAL A 118 4.07 -11.79 5.84
CA VAL A 118 4.50 -11.99 4.44
C VAL A 118 5.76 -11.20 4.11
N TYR A 119 5.85 -9.95 4.59
CA TYR A 119 7.02 -9.10 4.42
C TYR A 119 8.28 -9.78 4.95
N VAL A 120 8.23 -10.29 6.18
CA VAL A 120 9.35 -10.97 6.84
C VAL A 120 9.65 -12.31 6.18
N ASP A 121 8.64 -13.16 5.96
CA ASP A 121 8.80 -14.52 5.42
C ASP A 121 9.38 -14.52 4.00
N CYS A 122 9.02 -13.52 3.19
CA CYS A 122 9.55 -13.34 1.84
C CYS A 122 10.77 -12.43 1.76
N GLN A 123 11.32 -12.00 2.91
CA GLN A 123 12.53 -11.18 3.00
C GLN A 123 12.44 -9.88 2.19
N PHE A 124 11.29 -9.22 2.21
CA PHE A 124 11.14 -7.89 1.65
C PHE A 124 11.97 -6.87 2.45
N THR A 125 12.33 -5.76 1.81
CA THR A 125 12.96 -4.59 2.46
C THR A 125 12.15 -3.31 2.25
N TYR A 126 11.20 -3.35 1.32
CA TYR A 126 10.22 -2.31 1.03
C TYR A 126 8.98 -2.96 0.44
N LEU A 127 7.81 -2.60 0.96
CA LEU A 127 6.52 -3.02 0.46
C LEU A 127 5.54 -1.87 0.67
N GLU A 128 4.86 -1.46 -0.39
CA GLU A 128 3.89 -0.37 -0.35
C GLU A 128 2.62 -0.79 -1.08
N ILE A 129 1.47 -0.46 -0.51
CA ILE A 129 0.15 -0.63 -1.13
C ILE A 129 -0.57 0.71 -1.06
N THR A 130 -0.83 1.28 -2.23
CA THR A 130 -1.61 2.52 -2.38
C THR A 130 -2.44 2.49 -3.68
N PRO A 131 -3.79 2.54 -3.61
CA PRO A 131 -4.60 2.42 -2.40
C PRO A 131 -4.69 0.96 -1.90
N LEU A 132 -4.78 0.79 -0.59
CA LEU A 132 -5.41 -0.37 0.05
C LEU A 132 -6.90 -0.07 0.20
N VAL A 133 -7.79 -0.88 -0.37
CA VAL A 133 -9.24 -0.66 -0.32
C VAL A 133 -9.89 -1.60 0.70
N VAL A 134 -10.65 -1.03 1.65
CA VAL A 134 -11.37 -1.79 2.70
C VAL A 134 -12.81 -1.33 2.83
#